data_AF-A0AAV6WAU9-F1
#
_entry.id   AF-A0AAV6WAU9-F1
#
_cell.length_a   1.000
_cell.length_b   1.000
_cell.length_c   1.000
_cell.angle_alpha   90.00
_cell.angle_beta   90.00
_cell.angle_gamma   90.00
#
_symmetry.space_group_name_H-M   'P 1'
#
loop_
_entity.id
_entity.type
_entity.pdbx_description
1 polymer ?
#
loop_
_entity_poly.entity_id
_entity_poly.type
_entity_poly.pdbx_seq_one_letter_code
_entity_poly.pdbx_strand_id
1 'polypeptide(L)'
;MARGLKKHLKRLNAPKHWMLDKLGGAFAPRPSSGPHKSRECLPLILILRNRLKSGQIRLILLVSWMLSLFQRPMRISVFCMTPRDDSVYTLLGMRRPSLNYAKSVPFSLARKFNVGNVVMVTGGRNRGRVGVIKNREKHKGSFENIHVQDGTGHEFATRLGNVFNLGKGTKPWVSLPKGKGIKLSIIEEARKRLAAQSATA
;
A
#
# COMPACT_ATOMS: atom_id res chain seq x y z
N MET A 1 -20.94 23.35 14.73
CA MET A 1 -20.55 22.16 13.93
C MET A 1 -20.66 20.91 14.79
N ALA A 2 -21.34 19.87 14.34
CA ALA A 2 -21.39 18.60 15.09
C ALA A 2 -19.98 18.03 15.24
N ARG A 3 -19.52 17.90 16.49
CA ARG A 3 -18.21 17.34 16.84
C ARG A 3 -18.37 15.85 17.11
N GLY A 4 -17.53 15.01 16.52
CA GLY A 4 -17.57 13.56 16.71
C GLY A 4 -17.08 12.75 15.51
N LEU A 5 -17.06 11.42 15.69
CA LEU A 5 -16.64 10.48 14.64
C LEU A 5 -17.66 10.47 13.49
N LYS A 6 -17.25 10.94 12.31
CA LYS A 6 -18.09 10.89 11.11
C LYS A 6 -18.19 9.46 10.59
N LYS A 7 -19.39 8.87 10.65
CA LYS A 7 -19.70 7.51 10.14
C LYS A 7 -19.78 7.45 8.61
N HIS A 8 -20.10 8.56 7.96
CA HIS A 8 -20.29 8.61 6.50
C HIS A 8 -19.15 9.35 5.80
N LEU A 9 -18.83 8.92 4.58
CA LEU A 9 -17.86 9.56 3.69
C LEU A 9 -18.57 10.01 2.41
N LYS A 10 -18.52 11.31 2.11
CA LYS A 10 -19.04 11.85 0.85
C LYS A 10 -18.16 11.40 -0.31
N ARG A 11 -18.79 11.06 -1.44
CA ARG A 11 -18.09 10.53 -2.62
C ARG A 11 -17.06 11.50 -3.18
N LEU A 12 -17.39 12.80 -3.19
CA LEU A 12 -16.46 13.88 -3.60
C LEU A 12 -15.18 13.94 -2.76
N ASN A 13 -15.25 13.51 -1.49
CA ASN A 13 -14.10 13.51 -0.57
C ASN A 13 -13.35 12.16 -0.58
N ALA A 14 -13.79 11.19 -1.37
CA ALA A 14 -13.12 9.91 -1.48
C ALA A 14 -11.74 10.07 -2.15
N PRO A 15 -10.74 9.23 -1.78
CA PRO A 15 -9.44 9.26 -2.42
C PRO A 15 -9.53 9.03 -3.94
N LYS A 16 -8.90 9.91 -4.74
CA LYS A 16 -8.92 9.86 -6.21
C LYS A 16 -8.42 8.52 -6.78
N HIS A 17 -7.47 7.87 -6.10
CA HIS A 17 -6.92 6.59 -6.54
C HIS A 17 -7.90 5.40 -6.45
N TRP A 18 -9.06 5.59 -5.79
CA TRP A 18 -10.14 4.59 -5.79
C TRP A 18 -10.88 4.51 -7.13
N MET A 19 -10.67 5.49 -8.03
CA MET A 19 -11.27 5.54 -9.35
C MET A 19 -12.81 5.40 -9.30
N LEU A 20 -13.43 6.12 -8.35
CA LEU A 20 -14.89 6.21 -8.28
C LEU A 20 -15.37 7.24 -9.31
N ASP A 21 -16.41 6.87 -10.06
CA ASP A 21 -17.15 7.78 -10.93
C ASP A 21 -17.89 8.84 -10.12
N LYS A 22 -18.18 10.00 -10.74
CA LYS A 22 -18.81 11.13 -10.05
C LYS A 22 -20.32 10.95 -9.87
N LEU A 23 -20.98 10.14 -10.70
CA LEU A 23 -22.44 10.04 -10.81
C LEU A 23 -23.05 8.87 -10.02
N GLY A 24 -22.25 7.89 -9.58
CA GLY A 24 -22.69 6.67 -8.89
C GLY A 24 -23.16 6.86 -7.44
N GLY A 25 -23.76 8.00 -7.11
CA GLY A 25 -24.39 8.31 -5.83
C GLY A 25 -23.64 9.30 -4.92
N ALA A 26 -24.32 9.76 -3.86
CA ALA A 26 -23.81 10.81 -2.99
C ALA A 26 -22.68 10.36 -2.02
N PHE A 27 -22.59 9.06 -1.72
CA PHE A 27 -21.69 8.52 -0.69
C PHE A 27 -20.70 7.50 -1.27
N ALA A 28 -19.55 7.37 -0.62
CA ALA A 28 -18.55 6.34 -0.89
C ALA A 28 -18.45 5.40 0.32
N PRO A 29 -18.06 4.13 0.12
CA PRO A 29 -17.82 3.21 1.21
C PRO A 29 -16.70 3.74 2.11
N ARG A 30 -17.01 3.96 3.39
CA ARG A 30 -16.03 4.39 4.38
C ARG A 30 -15.24 3.18 4.88
N PRO A 31 -13.89 3.21 4.87
CA PRO A 31 -13.09 2.15 5.45
C PRO A 31 -13.29 2.11 6.97
N SER A 32 -13.34 0.90 7.53
CA SER A 32 -13.27 0.69 8.96
C SER A 32 -11.91 1.12 9.51
N SER A 33 -11.87 1.47 10.80
CA SER A 33 -10.59 1.71 11.50
C SER A 33 -9.83 0.40 11.56
N GLY A 34 -8.75 0.30 10.78
CA GLY A 34 -7.91 -0.88 10.68
C GLY A 34 -6.43 -0.51 10.66
N PRO A 35 -5.55 -1.44 10.27
CA PRO A 35 -4.10 -1.25 10.33
C PRO A 35 -3.57 -0.16 9.37
N HIS A 36 -4.33 0.19 8.34
CA HIS A 36 -3.93 1.17 7.33
C HIS A 36 -4.71 2.48 7.47
N LYS A 37 -4.05 3.60 7.15
CA LYS A 37 -4.69 4.91 7.10
C LYS A 37 -5.77 4.93 6.00
N SER A 38 -6.88 5.63 6.26
CA SER A 38 -8.03 5.70 5.34
C SER A 38 -7.71 6.21 3.93
N ARG A 39 -6.68 7.05 3.78
CA ARG A 39 -6.22 7.60 2.49
C ARG A 39 -5.23 6.70 1.76
N GLU A 40 -4.68 5.69 2.43
CA GLU A 40 -3.67 4.74 1.92
C GLU A 40 -4.24 3.33 1.78
N CYS A 41 -5.48 3.10 2.20
CA CYS A 41 -6.17 1.82 2.06
C CYS A 41 -7.12 1.78 0.85
N LEU A 42 -7.38 0.57 0.36
CA LEU A 42 -8.49 0.27 -0.53
C LEU A 42 -9.52 -0.57 0.23
N PRO A 43 -10.75 -0.08 0.45
CA PRO A 43 -11.82 -0.85 1.08
C PRO A 43 -12.09 -2.16 0.34
N LEU A 44 -12.26 -3.26 1.08
CA LEU A 44 -12.54 -4.59 0.53
C LEU A 44 -13.73 -4.59 -0.44
N ILE A 45 -14.77 -3.83 -0.09
CA ILE A 45 -15.97 -3.68 -0.92
C ILE A 45 -15.68 -3.10 -2.32
N LEU A 46 -14.67 -2.22 -2.45
CA LEU A 46 -14.27 -1.68 -3.75
C LEU A 46 -13.43 -2.66 -4.55
N ILE A 47 -12.61 -3.49 -3.88
CA ILE A 47 -11.84 -4.54 -4.54
C ILE A 47 -12.80 -5.57 -5.15
N LEU A 48 -13.78 -6.02 -4.37
CA LEU A 48 -14.77 -6.99 -4.79
C LEU A 48 -15.66 -6.47 -5.92
N ARG A 49 -16.06 -5.19 -5.88
CA ARG A 49 -16.98 -4.61 -6.89
C ARG A 49 -16.31 -4.15 -8.17
N ASN A 50 -15.16 -3.46 -8.07
CA ASN A 50 -14.60 -2.71 -9.20
C ASN A 50 -13.36 -3.36 -9.81
N ARG A 51 -12.67 -4.25 -9.09
CA ARG A 51 -11.41 -4.86 -9.55
C ARG A 51 -11.57 -6.31 -9.94
N LEU A 52 -12.40 -7.06 -9.22
CA LEU A 52 -12.74 -8.44 -9.56
C LEU A 52 -14.04 -8.44 -10.38
N LYS A 53 -14.04 -9.07 -11.55
CA LYS A 53 -15.25 -9.20 -12.39
C LYS A 53 -16.31 -10.01 -11.63
N SER A 54 -17.58 -9.63 -11.79
CA SER A 54 -18.76 -10.09 -11.05
C SER A 54 -18.98 -11.60 -10.96
N GLY A 55 -18.28 -12.40 -11.77
CA GLY A 55 -18.33 -13.86 -11.77
C GLY A 55 -17.76 -14.53 -10.51
N GLN A 56 -16.84 -13.89 -9.78
CA GLN A 56 -16.29 -14.45 -8.52
C GLN A 56 -17.08 -14.08 -7.26
N ILE A 57 -18.00 -13.10 -7.34
CA ILE A 57 -18.72 -12.55 -6.18
C ILE A 57 -19.80 -13.53 -5.69
N ARG A 58 -20.46 -14.25 -6.60
CA ARG A 58 -21.46 -15.28 -6.26
C ARG A 58 -20.83 -16.46 -5.53
N LEU A 59 -19.63 -16.88 -5.91
CA LEU A 59 -18.92 -18.01 -5.31
C LEU A 59 -18.41 -17.68 -3.90
N ILE A 60 -17.90 -16.46 -3.66
CA ILE A 60 -17.35 -16.07 -2.35
C ILE A 60 -18.44 -15.79 -1.31
N LEU A 61 -19.57 -15.19 -1.70
CA LEU A 61 -20.72 -15.02 -0.79
C LEU A 61 -21.36 -16.38 -0.44
N LEU A 62 -21.45 -17.31 -1.40
CA LEU A 62 -21.89 -18.68 -1.14
C LEU A 62 -20.95 -19.40 -0.17
N VAL A 63 -19.64 -19.30 -0.37
CA VAL A 63 -18.64 -19.93 0.52
C VAL A 63 -18.66 -19.30 1.92
N SER A 64 -18.77 -17.97 2.04
CA SER A 64 -18.89 -17.29 3.34
C SER A 64 -20.21 -17.58 4.04
N TRP A 65 -21.31 -17.80 3.30
CA TRP A 65 -22.62 -18.19 3.84
C TRP A 65 -22.64 -19.67 4.27
N MET A 66 -22.01 -20.57 3.48
CA MET A 66 -21.82 -21.98 3.84
C MET A 66 -20.96 -22.16 5.09
N LEU A 67 -19.85 -21.41 5.21
CA LEU A 67 -18.98 -21.45 6.39
C LEU A 67 -19.64 -20.83 7.63
N SER A 68 -20.54 -19.85 7.46
CA SER A 68 -21.32 -19.27 8.56
C SER A 68 -22.40 -20.22 9.10
N LEU A 69 -22.87 -21.19 8.30
CA LEU A 69 -23.83 -22.21 8.74
C LEU A 69 -23.16 -23.41 9.44
N PHE A 70 -21.83 -23.54 9.36
CA PHE A 70 -21.09 -24.70 9.90
C PHE A 70 -20.25 -24.42 11.15
N GLN A 71 -20.19 -23.17 11.66
CA GLN A 71 -19.51 -22.87 12.91
C GLN A 71 -20.48 -22.40 14.00
N ARG A 72 -20.84 -23.36 14.87
CA ARG A 72 -21.40 -23.13 16.21
C ARG A 72 -20.54 -22.13 17.01
N PRO A 73 -21.15 -21.42 17.98
CA PRO A 73 -20.62 -20.16 18.49
C PRO A 73 -19.53 -20.39 19.54
N MET A 74 -18.31 -19.96 19.25
CA MET A 74 -17.30 -19.74 20.29
C MET A 74 -17.19 -18.24 20.53
N ARG A 75 -17.72 -17.86 21.68
CA ARG A 75 -17.65 -16.57 22.37
C ARG A 75 -16.21 -16.02 22.28
N ILE A 76 -15.96 -15.06 21.41
CA ILE A 76 -14.68 -14.34 21.40
C ILE A 76 -14.74 -13.32 22.53
N SER A 77 -14.27 -13.77 23.70
CA SER A 77 -13.84 -12.93 24.78
C SER A 77 -12.73 -11.98 24.30
N VAL A 78 -12.76 -10.78 24.88
CA VAL A 78 -11.84 -9.67 24.69
C VAL A 78 -10.38 -10.14 24.65
N PHE A 79 -9.68 -9.91 23.54
CA PHE A 79 -8.22 -9.92 23.52
C PHE A 79 -7.71 -8.56 23.07
N CYS A 80 -7.60 -7.67 24.05
CA CYS A 80 -6.80 -6.46 23.97
C CYS A 80 -5.32 -6.87 23.91
N MET A 81 -4.61 -6.53 22.84
CA MET A 81 -3.15 -6.44 22.90
C MET A 81 -2.78 -4.96 22.97
N THR A 82 -2.53 -4.47 24.19
CA THR A 82 -1.61 -3.36 24.40
C THR A 82 -0.32 -3.94 24.98
N PRO A 83 0.85 -3.64 24.40
CA PRO A 83 2.11 -3.63 25.13
C PRO A 83 2.34 -2.20 25.64
N ARG A 84 2.50 -2.10 26.97
CA ARG A 84 2.76 -0.89 27.75
C ARG A 84 4.27 -0.87 28.07
N ASP A 85 4.94 0.20 27.60
CA ASP A 85 6.20 0.82 28.04
C ASP A 85 7.49 -0.06 28.03
N ASP A 86 8.70 0.34 27.63
CA ASP A 86 9.37 1.63 27.45
C ASP A 86 10.57 1.50 26.47
N SER A 87 11.09 2.65 26.01
CA SER A 87 12.34 2.92 25.28
C SER A 87 12.27 3.06 23.74
N VAL A 88 12.15 4.33 23.31
CA VAL A 88 12.77 4.94 22.11
C VAL A 88 12.77 4.09 20.83
N TYR A 89 11.57 3.94 20.30
CA TYR A 89 11.22 3.55 18.93
C TYR A 89 12.16 4.06 17.81
N THR A 90 13.13 3.24 17.39
CA THR A 90 13.72 3.31 16.03
C THR A 90 12.71 2.76 15.01
N LEU A 91 11.80 3.62 14.54
CA LEU A 91 10.65 3.29 13.69
C LEU A 91 10.96 3.24 12.20
N LEU A 92 11.62 2.19 11.72
CA LEU A 92 11.48 1.72 10.33
C LEU A 92 12.24 0.41 10.13
N GLY A 93 11.64 -0.70 10.56
CA GLY A 93 12.10 -2.05 10.28
C GLY A 93 10.92 -2.95 9.93
N MET A 94 10.90 -3.52 8.72
CA MET A 94 9.84 -4.43 8.29
C MET A 94 10.16 -5.88 8.71
N ARG A 95 9.22 -6.54 9.41
CA ARG A 95 9.15 -8.00 9.59
C ARG A 95 8.61 -8.64 8.31
N ARG A 96 9.17 -9.77 7.88
CA ARG A 96 8.52 -10.68 6.92
C ARG A 96 7.68 -11.64 7.76
N PRO A 97 6.33 -11.53 7.81
CA PRO A 97 5.53 -12.52 8.50
C PRO A 97 5.57 -13.79 7.64
N SER A 98 6.12 -14.88 8.15
CA SER A 98 5.84 -16.20 7.58
C SER A 98 4.35 -16.46 7.79
N LEU A 99 3.62 -16.74 6.70
CA LEU A 99 2.19 -17.05 6.76
C LEU A 99 1.92 -18.35 7.55
N ASN A 100 2.95 -19.15 7.78
CA ASN A 100 2.90 -20.36 8.57
C ASN A 100 3.63 -20.13 9.90
N TYR A 101 2.85 -20.21 10.98
CA TYR A 101 3.28 -20.30 12.37
C TYR A 101 4.05 -19.11 12.93
N ALA A 102 3.81 -18.84 14.21
CA ALA A 102 4.44 -17.82 15.05
C ALA A 102 5.95 -18.08 15.27
N LYS A 103 6.74 -18.15 14.20
CA LYS A 103 8.19 -18.07 14.25
C LYS A 103 8.57 -16.67 13.81
N SER A 104 8.64 -15.78 14.79
CA SER A 104 9.38 -14.54 14.60
C SER A 104 10.83 -14.91 14.27
N VAL A 105 11.17 -14.85 12.99
CA VAL A 105 12.58 -14.81 12.55
C VAL A 105 13.29 -13.75 13.39
N PRO A 106 14.50 -14.03 13.88
CA PRO A 106 15.13 -13.27 14.95
C PRO A 106 15.12 -11.77 14.64
N PHE A 107 14.75 -11.02 15.67
CA PHE A 107 14.59 -9.56 15.75
C PHE A 107 15.86 -8.77 15.34
N SER A 108 16.98 -9.46 15.05
CA SER A 108 18.27 -8.88 14.66
C SER A 108 18.39 -8.44 13.20
N LEU A 109 17.32 -8.53 12.39
CA LEU A 109 17.25 -7.89 11.07
C LEU A 109 16.21 -6.77 11.05
N ALA A 110 16.37 -5.80 11.97
CA ALA A 110 16.01 -4.42 11.68
C ALA A 110 16.65 -4.08 10.31
N ARG A 111 15.84 -4.15 9.25
CA ARG A 111 16.30 -4.02 7.87
C ARG A 111 16.79 -2.58 7.69
N LYS A 112 18.08 -2.38 7.93
CA LYS A 112 18.73 -1.06 7.91
C LYS A 112 18.46 -0.39 6.55
N PHE A 113 17.92 0.83 6.60
CA PHE A 113 17.80 1.71 5.44
C PHE A 113 19.18 2.23 5.08
N ASN A 114 19.93 1.38 4.39
CA ASN A 114 21.24 1.70 3.86
C ASN A 114 21.11 2.14 2.40
N VAL A 115 22.07 2.97 2.00
CA VAL A 115 22.32 3.31 0.60
C VAL A 115 22.58 2.01 -0.19
N GLY A 116 22.11 1.95 -1.44
CA GLY A 116 22.25 0.79 -2.30
C GLY A 116 21.15 -0.27 -2.20
N ASN A 117 20.16 -0.10 -1.32
CA ASN A 117 19.01 -1.01 -1.24
C ASN A 117 17.90 -0.64 -2.25
N VAL A 118 17.21 -1.66 -2.80
CA VAL A 118 15.99 -1.47 -3.58
C VAL A 118 14.84 -1.02 -2.68
N VAL A 119 14.19 0.07 -3.08
CA VAL A 119 13.05 0.67 -2.40
C VAL A 119 11.89 0.94 -3.35
N MET A 120 10.68 0.92 -2.80
CA MET A 120 9.46 1.38 -3.45
C MET A 120 8.92 2.61 -2.73
N VAL A 121 8.35 3.54 -3.49
CA VAL A 121 7.68 4.71 -2.93
C VAL A 121 6.20 4.41 -2.68
N THR A 122 5.72 4.58 -1.46
CA THR A 122 4.32 4.35 -1.07
C THR A 122 3.46 5.61 -1.16
N GLY A 123 4.07 6.79 -1.02
CA GLY A 123 3.36 8.08 -0.90
C GLY A 123 3.85 9.17 -1.87
N GLY A 124 3.12 10.29 -1.92
CA GLY A 124 3.51 11.48 -2.68
C GLY A 124 3.38 11.36 -4.22
N ARG A 125 4.03 12.27 -4.94
CA ARG A 125 3.98 12.38 -6.43
C ARG A 125 4.70 11.22 -7.13
N ASN A 126 5.70 10.65 -6.47
CA ASN A 126 6.53 9.56 -6.95
C ASN A 126 6.03 8.17 -6.50
N ARG A 127 4.81 8.09 -5.95
CA ARG A 127 4.18 6.82 -5.53
C ARG A 127 4.24 5.76 -6.64
N GLY A 128 4.56 4.54 -6.26
CA GLY A 128 4.61 3.36 -7.14
C GLY A 128 5.91 3.23 -7.94
N ARG A 129 6.85 4.17 -7.79
CA ARG A 129 8.20 4.05 -8.37
C ARG A 129 9.06 3.12 -7.55
N VAL A 130 9.95 2.39 -8.22
CA VAL A 130 10.91 1.46 -7.60
C VAL A 130 12.31 1.77 -8.11
N GLY A 131 13.22 1.97 -7.17
CA GLY A 131 14.60 2.31 -7.48
C GLY A 131 15.56 1.98 -6.34
N VAL A 132 16.83 2.30 -6.52
CA VAL A 132 17.91 2.09 -5.55
C VAL A 132 18.19 3.40 -4.83
N ILE A 133 18.37 3.35 -3.51
CA ILE A 133 18.78 4.55 -2.74
C ILE A 133 20.21 4.94 -3.13
N LYS A 134 20.41 6.18 -3.59
CA LYS A 134 21.72 6.79 -3.85
C LYS A 134 22.28 7.52 -2.64
N ASN A 135 21.48 8.42 -2.07
CA ASN A 135 21.92 9.26 -0.97
C ASN A 135 20.79 9.48 0.04
N ARG A 136 21.17 9.66 1.30
CA ARG A 136 20.28 10.00 2.41
C ARG A 136 20.77 11.29 3.04
N GLU A 137 20.01 12.34 2.83
CA GLU A 137 20.25 13.65 3.43
C GLU A 137 19.51 13.75 4.75
N LYS A 138 20.27 13.99 5.82
CA LYS A 138 19.74 14.19 7.16
C LYS A 138 19.75 15.68 7.47
N HIS A 139 18.56 16.23 7.73
CA HIS A 139 18.40 17.58 8.23
C HIS A 139 17.91 17.52 9.68
N LYS A 140 18.64 18.12 10.61
CA LYS A 140 18.25 18.15 12.03
C LYS A 140 16.98 18.99 12.17
N GLY A 141 15.94 18.42 12.78
CA GLY A 141 14.64 19.10 12.97
C GLY A 141 13.72 19.10 11.76
N SER A 142 14.10 18.49 10.64
CA SER A 142 13.23 18.33 9.46
C SER A 142 13.19 16.88 9.00
N PHE A 143 12.40 16.61 7.96
CA PHE A 143 12.31 15.29 7.37
C PHE A 143 13.61 14.93 6.66
N GLU A 144 14.02 13.67 6.78
CA GLU A 144 15.12 13.14 5.99
C GLU A 144 14.69 12.96 4.53
N ASN A 145 15.51 13.48 3.62
CA ASN A 145 15.32 13.35 2.19
C ASN A 145 16.17 12.20 1.65
N ILE A 146 15.59 11.43 0.74
CA ILE A 146 16.21 10.27 0.11
C ILE A 146 16.19 10.47 -1.38
N HIS A 147 17.38 10.44 -1.98
CA HIS A 147 17.57 10.43 -3.41
C HIS A 147 17.60 8.98 -3.90
N VAL A 148 16.69 8.67 -4.83
CA VAL A 148 16.48 7.34 -5.38
C VAL A 148 16.67 7.38 -6.89
N GLN A 149 17.35 6.38 -7.43
CA GLN A 149 17.52 6.20 -8.87
C GLN A 149 16.75 4.97 -9.35
N ASP A 150 15.92 5.15 -10.38
CA ASP A 150 15.22 4.05 -11.04
C ASP A 150 16.17 3.24 -11.95
N GLY A 151 15.72 2.08 -12.42
CA GLY A 151 16.49 1.25 -13.37
C GLY A 151 16.78 1.93 -14.73
N THR A 152 16.01 2.95 -15.12
CA THR A 152 16.23 3.76 -16.34
C THR A 152 17.22 4.90 -16.11
N GLY A 153 17.73 5.06 -14.88
CA GLY A 153 18.69 6.11 -14.54
C GLY A 153 18.05 7.42 -14.07
N HIS A 154 16.72 7.58 -14.16
CA HIS A 154 16.02 8.75 -13.62
C HIS A 154 16.17 8.84 -12.10
N GLU A 155 16.55 10.02 -11.62
CA GLU A 155 16.70 10.31 -10.20
C GLU A 155 15.54 11.16 -9.69
N PHE A 156 15.10 10.86 -8.47
CA PHE A 156 14.08 11.65 -7.79
C PHE A 156 14.26 11.59 -6.27
N ALA A 157 13.78 12.64 -5.60
CA ALA A 157 13.81 12.75 -4.15
C ALA A 157 12.46 12.41 -3.52
N THR A 158 12.49 11.77 -2.35
CA THR A 158 11.32 11.54 -1.49
C THR A 158 11.68 11.60 -0.01
N ARG A 159 10.70 11.84 0.86
CA ARG A 159 10.88 11.77 2.32
C ARG A 159 11.01 10.32 2.78
N LEU A 160 11.83 10.05 3.80
CA LEU A 160 12.01 8.70 4.38
C LEU A 160 10.68 8.00 4.71
N GLY A 161 9.70 8.71 5.28
CA GLY A 161 8.40 8.13 5.66
C GLY A 161 7.56 7.60 4.49
N ASN A 162 7.87 7.99 3.25
CA ASN A 162 7.19 7.51 2.05
C ASN A 162 7.98 6.39 1.33
N VAL A 163 9.13 5.97 1.87
CA VAL A 163 10.04 5.01 1.25
C VAL A 163 9.94 3.67 1.97
N PHE A 164 9.81 2.61 1.18
CA PHE A 164 9.63 1.26 1.68
C PHE A 164 10.69 0.31 1.11
N ASN A 165 11.41 -0.39 1.99
CA ASN A 165 12.51 -1.27 1.59
C ASN A 165 11.99 -2.62 1.06
N LEU A 166 12.29 -2.92 -0.21
CA LEU A 166 11.91 -4.17 -0.87
C LEU A 166 13.01 -5.22 -0.89
N GLY A 167 14.29 -4.82 -0.86
CA GLY A 167 15.42 -5.72 -1.08
C GLY A 167 16.73 -5.21 -0.49
N LYS A 168 17.73 -6.09 -0.40
CA LYS A 168 19.12 -5.68 -0.14
C LYS A 168 19.86 -5.64 -1.47
N GLY A 169 20.70 -4.63 -1.67
CA GLY A 169 21.37 -4.43 -2.96
C GLY A 169 20.37 -4.22 -4.09
N THR A 170 20.62 -4.85 -5.25
CA THR A 170 19.80 -4.75 -6.47
C THR A 170 18.67 -5.79 -6.56
N LYS A 171 18.62 -6.77 -5.65
CA LYS A 171 17.66 -7.89 -5.70
C LYS A 171 16.44 -7.63 -4.80
N PRO A 172 15.23 -7.45 -5.37
CA PRO A 172 14.00 -7.36 -4.58
C PRO A 172 13.60 -8.73 -4.01
N TRP A 173 13.00 -8.75 -2.82
CA TRP A 173 12.49 -9.98 -2.19
C TRP A 173 11.07 -10.35 -2.62
N VAL A 174 10.42 -9.46 -3.38
CA VAL A 174 9.05 -9.59 -3.85
C VAL A 174 9.05 -9.39 -5.37
N SER A 175 8.17 -10.12 -6.05
CA SER A 175 7.94 -9.94 -7.49
C SER A 175 7.41 -8.54 -7.79
N LEU A 176 7.98 -7.88 -8.79
CA LEU A 176 7.54 -6.55 -9.22
C LEU A 176 6.36 -6.64 -10.21
N PRO A 177 5.48 -5.62 -10.26
CA PRO A 177 4.39 -5.55 -11.23
C PRO A 177 4.90 -5.35 -12.66
N LYS A 178 4.01 -5.48 -13.67
CA LYS A 178 4.32 -5.50 -15.13
C LYS A 178 5.10 -4.29 -15.71
N GLY A 179 5.42 -3.27 -14.93
CA GLY A 179 6.27 -2.14 -15.33
C GLY A 179 7.53 -1.98 -14.48
N LYS A 180 7.87 -2.97 -13.63
CA LYS A 180 8.99 -2.95 -12.67
C LYS A 180 9.07 -1.70 -11.76
N GLY A 181 8.00 -0.91 -11.67
CA GLY A 181 7.99 0.37 -10.95
C GLY A 181 8.64 1.53 -11.71
N ILE A 182 8.81 1.43 -13.02
CA ILE A 182 9.31 2.54 -13.85
C ILE A 182 8.13 3.40 -14.28
N LYS A 183 8.21 4.70 -14.00
CA LYS A 183 7.22 5.68 -14.42
C LYS A 183 7.70 6.35 -15.70
N LEU A 184 6.95 6.14 -16.78
CA LEU A 184 7.21 6.74 -18.10
C LEU A 184 6.97 8.26 -18.08
N SER A 185 7.63 8.97 -18.98
CA SER A 185 7.33 10.38 -19.24
C SER A 185 5.93 10.54 -19.85
N ILE A 186 5.34 11.74 -19.78
CA ILE A 186 3.99 12.01 -20.31
C ILE A 186 3.95 11.72 -21.82
N ILE A 187 5.02 12.05 -22.55
CA ILE A 187 5.16 11.83 -23.99
C ILE A 187 5.27 10.32 -24.30
N GLU A 188 6.09 9.59 -23.55
CA GLU A 188 6.22 8.13 -23.70
C GLU A 188 4.90 7.42 -23.39
N GLU A 189 4.19 7.85 -22.35
CA GLU A 189 2.88 7.30 -22.00
C GLU A 189 1.85 7.57 -23.10
N ALA A 190 1.85 8.78 -23.69
CA ALA A 190 0.97 9.12 -24.81
C ALA A 190 1.28 8.26 -26.05
N ARG A 191 2.55 8.13 -26.44
CA ARG A 191 2.98 7.26 -27.55
C ARG A 191 2.59 5.80 -27.31
N LYS A 192 2.77 5.30 -26.09
CA LYS A 192 2.37 3.93 -25.71
C LYS A 192 0.85 3.71 -25.80
N ARG A 193 0.04 4.71 -25.43
CA ARG A 193 -1.41 4.64 -25.56
C ARG A 193 -1.87 4.65 -27.02
N LEU A 194 -1.27 5.51 -27.86
CA LEU A 194 -1.55 5.55 -29.30
C LEU A 194 -1.18 4.23 -29.98
N ALA A 195 0.00 3.68 -29.68
CA ALA A 195 0.43 2.39 -30.21
C ALA A 195 -0.47 1.22 -29.77
N ALA A 196 -1.01 1.27 -28.54
CA ALA A 196 -1.96 0.27 -28.08
C ALA A 196 -3.32 0.39 -28.80
N GLN A 197 -3.77 1.61 -29.10
CA GLN A 197 -5.00 1.86 -29.86
C GLN A 197 -4.86 1.39 -31.30
N SER A 198 -3.73 1.66 -31.96
CA SER A 198 -3.47 1.22 -33.33
C SER A 198 -3.29 -0.29 -33.46
N ALA A 199 -2.90 -0.99 -32.38
CA ALA A 199 -2.77 -2.45 -32.38
C ALA A 199 -4.11 -3.18 -32.12
N THR A 200 -5.11 -2.48 -31.60
CA THR A 200 -6.47 -3.02 -31.38
C THR A 200 -7.45 -2.69 -32.50
N ALA A 201 -7.09 -1.74 -33.37
CA ALA A 201 -7.79 -1.42 -34.60
C ALA A 201 -7.29 -2.36 -35.71
#